data_AF-A0A2N6ERI6-F1
#
_entry.id   AF-A0A2N6ERI6-F1
#
_cell.length_a   1.000
_cell.length_b   1.000
_cell.length_c   1.000
_cell.angle_alpha   90.00
_cell.angle_beta   90.00
_cell.angle_gamma   90.00
#
_symmetry.space_group_name_H-M   'P 1'
#
loop_
_entity.id
_entity.type
_entity.pdbx_description
1 polymer ?
#
loop_
_entity_poly.entity_id
_entity_poly.type
_entity_poly.pdbx_seq_one_letter_code
_entity_poly.pdbx_strand_id
1 'polypeptide(L)'
;MSSPLDQDLNDFKTLRDNLTQLQQQITARDDLFRADDEATEHYLRPETRSEIRSYWYSLVDSYLTLDHLFATVKDFQNRESKEARRKAFHLARGIFLTQYRAALEIIPIFERHPAIDIILNEGDAALGLQAGLYTQFKYQYLNVIKASHYTAFEGVAVYYGAAKDEQLSSWAAQDSRIILAAGKGQGPSLTLKNGLKIVQDWGNSSWLPVQKGVAEWMGNTKVWRPGQALISMDQIDTLRTQLEPGDILLERREWYMTNVGIPGFWTHAALYIGSREQRDAFSRQSDVADWLRKQG
;
A
#
# COMPACT_ATOMS: atom_id res chain seq x y z
N MET A 1 -23.33 10.69 -22.49
CA MET A 1 -22.02 10.74 -21.81
C MET A 1 -21.96 9.58 -20.84
N SER A 2 -20.97 8.69 -20.95
CA SER A 2 -20.80 7.58 -20.01
C SER A 2 -20.53 8.11 -18.60
N SER A 3 -21.06 7.45 -17.57
CA SER A 3 -20.79 7.84 -16.18
C SER A 3 -19.30 7.65 -15.87
N PRO A 4 -18.67 8.45 -14.97
CA PRO A 4 -17.32 8.17 -14.49
C PRO A 4 -17.12 6.73 -14.02
N LEU A 5 -18.13 6.13 -13.37
CA LEU A 5 -18.09 4.72 -12.96
C LEU A 5 -18.10 3.73 -14.13
N ASP A 6 -18.67 4.10 -15.27
CA ASP A 6 -18.67 3.23 -16.46
C ASP A 6 -17.31 3.32 -17.16
N GLN A 7 -16.62 4.47 -17.10
CA GLN A 7 -15.22 4.59 -17.55
C GLN A 7 -14.30 3.78 -16.64
N ASP A 8 -14.41 3.96 -15.32
CA ASP A 8 -13.64 3.21 -14.33
C ASP A 8 -13.80 1.69 -14.52
N LEU A 9 -15.01 1.23 -14.85
CA LEU A 9 -15.27 -0.17 -15.16
C LEU A 9 -14.55 -0.65 -16.43
N ASN A 10 -14.51 0.16 -17.49
CA ASN A 10 -13.79 -0.18 -18.73
C ASN A 10 -12.27 -0.21 -18.52
N ASP A 11 -11.75 0.73 -17.72
CA ASP A 11 -10.34 0.77 -17.36
C ASP A 11 -9.96 -0.49 -16.55
N PHE A 12 -10.79 -0.86 -15.57
CA PHE A 12 -10.64 -2.14 -14.86
C PHE A 12 -10.62 -3.34 -15.80
N LYS A 13 -11.53 -3.38 -16.78
CA LYS A 13 -11.59 -4.50 -17.73
C LYS A 13 -10.30 -4.67 -18.51
N THR A 14 -9.76 -3.56 -19.00
CA THR A 14 -8.48 -3.53 -19.71
C THR A 14 -7.34 -3.99 -18.79
N LEU A 15 -7.27 -3.47 -17.55
CA LEU A 15 -6.22 -3.84 -16.59
C LEU A 15 -6.27 -5.31 -16.20
N ARG A 16 -7.46 -5.87 -16.01
CA ARG A 16 -7.62 -7.29 -15.69
C ARG A 16 -7.16 -8.19 -16.83
N ASP A 17 -7.50 -7.84 -18.07
CA ASP A 17 -7.07 -8.60 -19.23
C ASP A 17 -5.55 -8.52 -19.41
N ASN A 18 -4.95 -7.33 -19.21
CA ASN A 18 -3.50 -7.15 -19.22
C ASN A 18 -2.80 -8.03 -18.17
N LEU A 19 -3.31 -8.08 -16.93
CA LEU A 19 -2.76 -8.96 -15.90
C LEU A 19 -2.89 -10.45 -16.24
N THR A 20 -3.99 -10.82 -16.90
CA THR A 20 -4.20 -12.20 -17.35
C THR A 20 -3.19 -12.57 -18.46
N GLN A 21 -2.95 -11.66 -19.41
CA GLN A 21 -1.94 -11.84 -20.45
C GLN A 21 -0.52 -11.89 -19.86
N LEU A 22 -0.21 -11.02 -18.91
CA LEU A 22 1.08 -11.01 -18.20
C LEU A 22 1.33 -12.35 -17.51
N GLN A 23 0.33 -12.89 -16.81
CA GLN A 23 0.42 -14.20 -16.17
C GLN A 23 0.69 -15.32 -17.20
N GLN A 24 0.03 -15.30 -18.35
CA GLN A 24 0.25 -16.27 -19.42
C GLN A 24 1.65 -16.15 -20.02
N GLN A 25 2.15 -14.93 -20.23
CA GLN A 25 3.50 -14.67 -20.72
C GLN A 25 4.56 -15.18 -19.74
N ILE A 26 4.42 -14.90 -18.45
CA ILE A 26 5.31 -15.40 -17.39
C ILE A 26 5.30 -16.94 -17.39
N THR A 27 4.12 -17.56 -17.50
CA THR A 27 3.98 -19.03 -17.50
C THR A 27 4.60 -19.68 -18.73
N ALA A 28 4.51 -19.04 -19.90
CA ALA A 28 5.08 -19.54 -21.14
C ALA A 28 6.63 -19.49 -21.15
N ARG A 29 7.22 -18.67 -20.28
CA ARG A 29 8.68 -18.50 -20.14
C ARG A 29 9.28 -19.41 -19.09
N ASP A 30 9.00 -20.71 -19.20
CA ASP A 30 9.58 -21.73 -18.32
C ASP A 30 11.11 -21.72 -18.37
N ASP A 31 11.70 -21.28 -19.50
CA ASP A 31 13.13 -21.06 -19.66
C ASP A 31 13.73 -20.02 -18.71
N LEU A 32 12.96 -18.98 -18.34
CA LEU A 32 13.37 -17.94 -17.40
C LEU A 32 13.09 -18.30 -15.94
N PHE A 33 12.06 -19.12 -15.68
CA PHE A 33 11.59 -19.43 -14.33
C PHE A 33 11.79 -20.92 -13.98
N ARG A 34 12.95 -21.47 -14.40
CA ARG A 34 13.35 -22.86 -14.13
C ARG A 34 13.64 -23.08 -12.65
N ALA A 35 13.49 -24.31 -12.19
CA ALA A 35 13.75 -24.69 -10.79
C ALA A 35 15.11 -25.39 -10.57
N ASP A 36 15.92 -25.58 -11.62
CA ASP A 36 17.15 -26.37 -11.57
C ASP A 36 18.38 -25.57 -11.10
N ASP A 37 19.17 -26.15 -10.18
CA ASP A 37 20.36 -25.49 -9.59
C ASP A 37 21.45 -25.18 -10.63
N GLU A 38 21.50 -25.96 -11.72
CA GLU A 38 22.41 -25.74 -12.87
C GLU A 38 22.09 -24.44 -13.64
N ALA A 39 20.92 -23.84 -13.46
CA ALA A 39 20.55 -22.57 -14.10
C ALA A 39 21.14 -21.32 -13.41
N THR A 40 21.95 -21.46 -12.37
CA THR A 40 22.52 -20.30 -11.67
C THR A 40 23.29 -19.36 -12.62
N GLU A 41 24.08 -19.91 -13.56
CA GLU A 41 24.78 -19.09 -14.58
C GLU A 41 23.84 -18.37 -15.55
N HIS A 42 22.65 -18.92 -15.79
CA HIS A 42 21.63 -18.28 -16.62
C HIS A 42 21.13 -16.99 -15.96
N TYR A 43 20.89 -16.99 -14.65
CA TYR A 43 20.44 -15.82 -13.89
C TYR A 43 21.49 -14.72 -13.69
N LEU A 44 22.77 -15.01 -13.98
CA LEU A 44 23.83 -14.01 -13.98
C LEU A 44 23.87 -13.19 -15.27
N ARG A 45 23.24 -13.67 -16.35
CA ARG A 45 23.25 -12.99 -17.66
C ARG A 45 22.44 -11.69 -17.58
N PRO A 46 22.98 -10.54 -18.02
CA PRO A 46 22.27 -9.27 -18.00
C PRO A 46 20.91 -9.30 -18.71
N GLU A 47 20.82 -10.04 -19.82
CA GLU A 47 19.62 -10.16 -20.65
C GLU A 47 18.49 -10.86 -19.88
N THR A 48 18.80 -12.03 -19.30
CA THR A 48 17.87 -12.80 -18.44
C THR A 48 17.35 -11.96 -17.29
N ARG A 49 18.25 -11.25 -16.59
CA ARG A 49 17.89 -10.42 -15.42
C ARG A 49 16.97 -9.27 -15.82
N SER A 50 17.31 -8.57 -16.90
CA SER A 50 16.52 -7.46 -17.43
C SER A 50 15.11 -7.92 -17.81
N GLU A 51 15.02 -9.09 -18.45
CA GLU A 51 13.74 -9.66 -18.86
C GLU A 51 12.87 -10.08 -17.67
N ILE A 52 13.43 -10.75 -16.66
CA ILE A 52 12.73 -11.08 -15.41
C ILE A 52 12.20 -9.80 -14.74
N ARG A 53 13.02 -8.75 -14.64
CA ARG A 53 12.61 -7.47 -14.04
C ARG A 53 11.51 -6.78 -14.84
N SER A 54 11.52 -6.88 -16.17
CA SER A 54 10.48 -6.29 -17.01
C SER A 54 9.09 -6.82 -16.66
N TYR A 55 8.94 -8.13 -16.44
CA TYR A 55 7.70 -8.75 -16.01
C TYR A 55 7.26 -8.26 -14.62
N TRP A 56 8.21 -8.11 -13.71
CA TRP A 56 7.95 -7.56 -12.38
C TRP A 56 7.48 -6.10 -12.44
N TYR A 57 8.11 -5.27 -13.27
CA TYR A 57 7.72 -3.87 -13.43
C TYR A 57 6.32 -3.73 -14.04
N SER A 58 5.99 -4.54 -15.05
CA SER A 58 4.64 -4.59 -15.61
C SER A 58 3.59 -5.01 -14.58
N LEU A 59 3.95 -5.93 -13.66
CA LEU A 59 3.08 -6.33 -12.56
C LEU A 59 2.86 -5.16 -11.58
N VAL A 60 3.95 -4.50 -11.15
CA VAL A 60 3.89 -3.35 -10.23
C VAL A 60 3.06 -2.21 -10.83
N ASP A 61 3.29 -1.85 -12.09
CA ASP A 61 2.56 -0.79 -12.78
C ASP A 61 1.05 -1.10 -12.87
N SER A 62 0.70 -2.35 -13.20
CA SER A 62 -0.70 -2.80 -13.21
C SER A 62 -1.35 -2.68 -11.83
N TYR A 63 -0.62 -3.00 -10.76
CA TYR A 63 -1.14 -2.91 -9.39
C TYR A 63 -1.30 -1.47 -8.94
N LEU A 64 -0.34 -0.58 -9.24
CA LEU A 64 -0.46 0.85 -8.96
C LEU A 64 -1.68 1.46 -9.67
N THR A 65 -1.91 1.08 -10.93
CA THR A 65 -3.06 1.58 -11.68
C THR A 65 -4.38 1.04 -11.12
N LEU A 66 -4.42 -0.24 -10.73
CA LEU A 66 -5.58 -0.82 -10.04
C LEU A 66 -5.82 -0.18 -8.67
N ASP A 67 -4.78 0.19 -7.93
CA ASP A 67 -4.90 0.89 -6.65
C ASP A 67 -5.43 2.32 -6.83
N HIS A 68 -4.99 3.01 -7.88
CA HIS A 68 -5.55 4.31 -8.25
C HIS A 68 -7.04 4.21 -8.59
N LEU A 69 -7.43 3.20 -9.36
CA LEU A 69 -8.82 2.93 -9.67
C LEU A 69 -9.63 2.56 -8.43
N PHE A 70 -9.04 1.74 -7.55
CA PHE A 70 -9.65 1.36 -6.30
C PHE A 70 -9.95 2.60 -5.42
N ALA A 71 -9.04 3.57 -5.40
CA ALA A 71 -9.23 4.83 -4.67
C ALA A 71 -10.44 5.64 -5.14
N THR A 72 -10.85 5.54 -6.41
CA THR A 72 -12.07 6.22 -6.90
C THR A 72 -13.34 5.55 -6.37
N VAL A 73 -13.31 4.25 -6.10
CA VAL A 73 -14.49 3.46 -5.72
C VAL A 73 -14.53 3.03 -4.25
N LYS A 74 -13.46 3.22 -3.48
CA LYS A 74 -13.35 2.76 -2.09
C LYS A 74 -14.47 3.26 -1.17
N ASP A 75 -14.94 4.49 -1.41
CA ASP A 75 -16.01 5.12 -0.63
C ASP A 75 -17.40 4.82 -1.22
N PHE A 76 -17.57 3.63 -1.82
CA PHE A 76 -18.79 3.22 -2.51
C PHE A 76 -20.06 3.33 -1.64
N GLN A 77 -19.93 3.27 -0.31
CA GLN A 77 -21.06 3.39 0.62
C GLN A 77 -21.65 4.80 0.65
N ASN A 78 -20.82 5.81 0.37
CA ASN A 78 -21.17 7.22 0.41
C ASN A 78 -21.82 7.69 -0.91
N ARG A 79 -21.95 6.81 -1.91
CA ARG A 79 -22.60 7.17 -3.18
C ARG A 79 -24.09 7.47 -2.95
N GLU A 80 -24.64 8.42 -3.69
CA GLU A 80 -26.01 8.92 -3.46
C GLU A 80 -27.08 7.88 -3.79
N SER A 81 -26.94 7.18 -4.92
CA SER A 81 -27.95 6.21 -5.38
C SER A 81 -27.56 4.77 -5.02
N LYS A 82 -28.57 3.94 -4.72
CA LYS A 82 -28.40 2.50 -4.47
C LYS A 82 -27.69 1.80 -5.63
N GLU A 83 -27.98 2.22 -6.86
CA GLU A 83 -27.32 1.69 -8.06
C GLU A 83 -25.83 2.07 -8.12
N ALA A 84 -25.49 3.33 -7.84
CA ALA A 84 -24.11 3.77 -7.80
C ALA A 84 -23.31 3.06 -6.69
N ARG A 85 -23.89 2.90 -5.50
CA ARG A 85 -23.27 2.12 -4.40
C ARG A 85 -22.96 0.70 -4.84
N ARG A 86 -23.92 0.03 -5.48
CA ARG A 86 -23.76 -1.35 -5.94
C ARG A 86 -22.72 -1.46 -7.07
N LYS A 87 -22.75 -0.56 -8.07
CA LYS A 87 -21.76 -0.54 -9.14
C LYS A 87 -20.34 -0.34 -8.58
N ALA A 88 -20.15 0.69 -7.75
CA ALA A 88 -18.85 0.98 -7.14
C ALA A 88 -18.37 -0.15 -6.21
N PHE A 89 -19.26 -0.78 -5.43
CA PHE A 89 -18.92 -1.95 -4.62
C PHE A 89 -18.40 -3.12 -5.47
N HIS A 90 -19.10 -3.47 -6.56
CA HIS A 90 -18.67 -4.59 -7.40
C HIS A 90 -17.38 -4.30 -8.15
N LEU A 91 -17.14 -3.03 -8.52
CA LEU A 91 -15.87 -2.62 -9.11
C LEU A 91 -14.73 -2.73 -8.09
N ALA A 92 -14.93 -2.19 -6.88
CA ALA A 92 -14.01 -2.34 -5.75
C ALA A 92 -13.66 -3.82 -5.47
N ARG A 93 -14.69 -4.68 -5.42
CA ARG A 93 -14.52 -6.13 -5.25
C ARG A 93 -13.77 -6.76 -6.42
N GLY A 94 -14.10 -6.38 -7.66
CA GLY A 94 -13.44 -6.88 -8.86
C GLY A 94 -11.95 -6.58 -8.86
N ILE A 95 -11.57 -5.34 -8.53
CA ILE A 95 -10.17 -4.90 -8.41
C ILE A 95 -9.44 -5.74 -7.36
N PHE A 96 -10.00 -5.87 -6.16
CA PHE A 96 -9.42 -6.66 -5.08
C PHE A 96 -9.19 -8.12 -5.48
N LEU A 97 -10.23 -8.77 -6.03
CA LEU A 97 -10.15 -10.18 -6.44
C LEU A 97 -9.13 -10.37 -7.55
N THR A 98 -9.06 -9.43 -8.50
CA THR A 98 -8.08 -9.46 -9.60
C THR A 98 -6.66 -9.40 -9.08
N GLN A 99 -6.33 -8.44 -8.22
CA GLN A 99 -5.01 -8.35 -7.60
C GLN A 99 -4.71 -9.60 -6.77
N TYR A 100 -5.66 -10.08 -5.97
CA TYR A 100 -5.39 -11.24 -5.12
C TYR A 100 -5.13 -12.51 -5.93
N ARG A 101 -5.95 -12.79 -6.95
CA ARG A 101 -5.75 -13.92 -7.86
C ARG A 101 -4.43 -13.81 -8.62
N ALA A 102 -4.10 -12.64 -9.18
CA ALA A 102 -2.84 -12.47 -9.93
C ALA A 102 -1.60 -12.71 -9.04
N ALA A 103 -1.61 -12.24 -7.79
CA ALA A 103 -0.53 -12.50 -6.85
C ALA A 103 -0.37 -14.00 -6.54
N LEU A 104 -1.49 -14.70 -6.29
CA LEU A 104 -1.49 -16.13 -6.01
C LEU A 104 -1.04 -17.00 -7.19
N GLU A 105 -1.21 -16.53 -8.42
CA GLU A 105 -0.77 -17.24 -9.63
C GLU A 105 0.69 -16.95 -9.98
N ILE A 106 1.15 -15.70 -9.81
CA ILE A 106 2.49 -15.28 -10.26
C ILE A 106 3.58 -15.56 -9.21
N ILE A 107 3.30 -15.32 -7.92
CA ILE A 107 4.31 -15.53 -6.86
C ILE A 107 4.89 -16.95 -6.90
N PRO A 108 4.11 -18.04 -7.02
CA PRO A 108 4.67 -19.38 -7.09
C PRO A 108 5.63 -19.62 -8.26
N ILE A 109 5.48 -18.87 -9.36
CA ILE A 109 6.39 -18.98 -10.51
C ILE A 109 7.72 -18.27 -10.21
N PHE A 110 7.66 -17.07 -9.63
CA PHE A 110 8.85 -16.32 -9.24
C PHE A 110 9.64 -17.02 -8.11
N GLU A 111 8.97 -17.77 -7.25
CA GLU A 111 9.61 -18.50 -6.15
C GLU A 111 10.22 -19.85 -6.58
N ARG A 112 10.20 -20.21 -7.88
CA ARG A 112 10.79 -21.48 -8.36
C ARG A 112 12.31 -21.55 -8.20
N HIS A 113 12.99 -20.40 -8.18
CA HIS A 113 14.44 -20.34 -8.03
C HIS A 113 14.88 -19.14 -7.17
N PRO A 114 15.79 -19.32 -6.19
CA PRO A 114 16.17 -18.27 -5.23
C PRO A 114 16.80 -17.04 -5.88
N ALA A 115 17.46 -17.18 -7.03
CA ALA A 115 18.04 -16.04 -7.74
C ALA A 115 17.00 -15.01 -8.19
N ILE A 116 15.75 -15.43 -8.45
CA ILE A 116 14.68 -14.53 -8.88
C ILE A 116 14.31 -13.58 -7.74
N ASP A 117 14.13 -14.09 -6.52
CA ASP A 117 13.84 -13.26 -5.34
C ASP A 117 14.92 -12.18 -5.14
N ILE A 118 16.19 -12.51 -5.36
CA ILE A 118 17.30 -11.54 -5.33
C ILE A 118 17.12 -10.49 -6.43
N ILE A 119 16.94 -10.91 -7.70
CA ILE A 119 16.79 -10.02 -8.86
C ILE A 119 15.65 -9.01 -8.66
N LEU A 120 14.51 -9.47 -8.13
CA LEU A 120 13.31 -8.65 -7.95
C LEU A 120 13.42 -7.68 -6.75
N ASN A 121 14.29 -7.99 -5.78
CA ASN A 121 14.51 -7.17 -4.59
C ASN A 121 15.68 -6.18 -4.69
N GLU A 122 16.41 -6.14 -5.81
CA GLU A 122 17.51 -5.18 -5.99
C GLU A 122 17.04 -3.72 -6.13
N GLY A 123 15.78 -3.50 -6.51
CA GLY A 123 15.23 -2.17 -6.75
C GLY A 123 15.73 -1.52 -8.04
N ASP A 124 15.21 -0.32 -8.35
CA ASP A 124 15.55 0.45 -9.54
C ASP A 124 15.36 1.95 -9.27
N ALA A 125 16.48 2.65 -9.02
CA ALA A 125 16.45 4.07 -8.69
C ALA A 125 15.93 4.95 -9.84
N ALA A 126 16.13 4.54 -11.11
CA ALA A 126 15.65 5.31 -12.26
C ALA A 126 14.12 5.30 -12.36
N LEU A 127 13.50 4.24 -11.86
CA LEU A 127 12.04 4.06 -11.79
C LEU A 127 11.46 4.39 -10.40
N GLY A 128 12.30 4.80 -9.44
CA GLY A 128 11.89 5.06 -8.06
C GLY A 128 11.50 3.80 -7.26
N LEU A 129 11.87 2.62 -7.73
CA LEU A 129 11.59 1.34 -7.07
C LEU A 129 12.65 1.05 -6.00
N GLN A 130 12.21 0.82 -4.78
CA GLN A 130 13.11 0.52 -3.67
C GLN A 130 13.53 -0.94 -3.65
N ALA A 131 14.72 -1.21 -3.12
CA ALA A 131 15.13 -2.57 -2.79
C ALA A 131 14.17 -3.19 -1.76
N GLY A 132 13.93 -4.50 -1.87
CA GLY A 132 13.04 -5.24 -0.97
C GLY A 132 11.53 -5.13 -1.28
N LEU A 133 11.15 -4.48 -2.38
CA LEU A 133 9.74 -4.30 -2.76
C LEU A 133 9.02 -5.63 -3.02
N TYR A 134 9.69 -6.60 -3.63
CA TYR A 134 9.09 -7.91 -3.92
C TYR A 134 8.83 -8.71 -2.63
N THR A 135 9.72 -8.65 -1.65
CA THR A 135 9.48 -9.23 -0.31
C THR A 135 8.23 -8.64 0.34
N GLN A 136 8.04 -7.32 0.26
CA GLN A 136 6.85 -6.64 0.80
C GLN A 136 5.57 -7.07 0.09
N PHE A 137 5.64 -7.18 -1.25
CA PHE A 137 4.54 -7.66 -2.07
C PHE A 137 4.10 -9.08 -1.67
N LYS A 138 5.04 -10.02 -1.51
CA LYS A 138 4.74 -11.38 -1.01
C LYS A 138 4.04 -11.34 0.34
N TYR A 139 4.59 -10.59 1.30
CA TYR A 139 4.00 -10.47 2.63
C TYR A 139 2.57 -9.94 2.57
N GLN A 140 2.28 -8.95 1.73
CA GLN A 140 0.95 -8.36 1.58
C GLN A 140 -0.10 -9.35 1.07
N TYR A 141 0.25 -10.23 0.13
CA TYR A 141 -0.71 -11.11 -0.55
C TYR A 141 -0.76 -12.53 -0.01
N LEU A 142 0.27 -12.97 0.72
CA LEU A 142 0.31 -14.30 1.34
C LEU A 142 -0.07 -14.32 2.83
N ASN A 143 -0.51 -13.20 3.39
CA ASN A 143 -0.91 -13.12 4.81
C ASN A 143 -2.40 -13.41 5.06
N VAL A 144 -2.71 -13.79 6.31
CA VAL A 144 -4.07 -14.10 6.78
C VAL A 144 -5.03 -12.90 6.78
N ILE A 145 -4.50 -11.68 6.85
CA ILE A 145 -5.32 -10.45 6.79
C ILE A 145 -5.94 -10.31 5.40
N LYS A 146 -5.18 -10.62 4.33
CA LYS A 146 -5.69 -10.62 2.94
C LYS A 146 -6.84 -11.63 2.76
N ALA A 147 -6.73 -12.81 3.35
CA ALA A 147 -7.81 -13.80 3.36
C ALA A 147 -9.05 -13.29 4.12
N SER A 148 -8.85 -12.57 5.23
CA SER A 148 -9.95 -11.98 6.00
C SER A 148 -10.69 -10.90 5.20
N HIS A 149 -9.96 -10.09 4.43
CA HIS A 149 -10.53 -9.11 3.50
C HIS A 149 -11.34 -9.77 2.37
N TYR A 150 -10.84 -10.87 1.82
CA TYR A 150 -11.60 -11.67 0.87
C TYR A 150 -12.94 -12.13 1.45
N THR A 151 -12.93 -12.75 2.63
CA THR A 151 -14.17 -13.20 3.29
C THR A 151 -15.14 -12.04 3.55
N ALA A 152 -14.62 -10.86 3.92
CA ALA A 152 -15.44 -9.67 4.13
C ALA A 152 -16.11 -9.21 2.82
N PHE A 153 -15.36 -9.17 1.72
CA PHE A 153 -15.90 -8.83 0.40
C PHE A 153 -16.98 -9.80 -0.09
N GLU A 154 -16.75 -11.11 0.06
CA GLU A 154 -17.75 -12.12 -0.31
C GLU A 154 -19.00 -12.00 0.56
N GLY A 155 -18.84 -11.75 1.86
CA GLY A 155 -19.96 -11.50 2.77
C GLY A 155 -20.78 -10.28 2.35
N VAL A 156 -20.13 -9.15 2.07
CA VAL A 156 -20.82 -7.92 1.63
C VAL A 156 -21.46 -8.10 0.24
N ALA A 157 -20.90 -8.94 -0.63
CA ALA A 157 -21.50 -9.22 -1.94
C ALA A 157 -22.88 -9.86 -1.84
N VAL A 158 -23.16 -10.64 -0.80
CA VAL A 158 -24.51 -11.18 -0.53
C VAL A 158 -25.52 -10.06 -0.34
N TYR A 159 -25.15 -8.98 0.35
CA TYR A 159 -26.03 -7.83 0.59
C TYR A 159 -26.29 -7.02 -0.69
N TYR A 160 -25.27 -6.81 -1.51
CA TYR A 160 -25.38 -6.03 -2.74
C TYR A 160 -26.00 -6.81 -3.92
N GLY A 161 -26.09 -8.15 -3.81
CA GLY A 161 -26.58 -9.03 -4.86
C GLY A 161 -25.56 -9.19 -5.99
N ALA A 162 -25.99 -9.75 -7.13
CA ALA A 162 -25.11 -9.89 -8.29
C ALA A 162 -24.81 -8.53 -8.97
N ALA A 163 -23.62 -8.40 -9.57
CA ALA A 163 -23.31 -7.27 -10.43
C ALA A 163 -24.25 -7.24 -11.64
N LYS A 164 -24.64 -6.05 -12.11
CA LYS A 164 -25.42 -5.92 -13.36
C LYS A 164 -24.58 -6.19 -14.60
N ASP A 165 -23.28 -5.88 -14.53
CA ASP A 165 -22.34 -6.18 -15.61
C ASP A 165 -21.97 -7.67 -15.56
N GLU A 166 -22.36 -8.42 -16.59
CA GLU A 166 -22.19 -9.87 -16.66
C GLU A 166 -20.72 -10.27 -16.68
N GLN A 167 -19.87 -9.50 -17.36
CA GLN A 167 -18.44 -9.76 -17.47
C GLN A 167 -17.75 -9.60 -16.10
N LEU A 168 -18.01 -8.50 -15.40
CA LEU A 168 -17.53 -8.27 -14.04
C LEU A 168 -17.99 -9.37 -13.08
N SER A 169 -19.25 -9.79 -13.19
CA SER A 169 -19.81 -10.89 -12.39
C SER A 169 -19.09 -12.21 -12.66
N SER A 170 -18.93 -12.57 -13.94
CA SER A 170 -18.24 -13.78 -14.40
C SER A 170 -16.78 -13.83 -13.92
N TRP A 171 -16.05 -12.73 -14.12
CA TRP A 171 -14.67 -12.60 -13.70
C TRP A 171 -14.48 -12.65 -12.20
N ALA A 172 -15.36 -11.99 -11.43
CA ALA A 172 -15.29 -12.07 -9.98
C ALA A 172 -15.55 -13.50 -9.49
N ALA A 173 -16.45 -14.25 -10.14
CA ALA A 173 -16.67 -15.67 -9.84
C ALA A 173 -15.47 -16.55 -10.24
N GLN A 174 -14.80 -16.25 -11.35
CA GLN A 174 -13.56 -16.91 -11.76
C GLN A 174 -12.45 -16.67 -10.74
N ASP A 175 -12.18 -15.40 -10.41
CA ASP A 175 -11.09 -15.02 -9.50
C ASP A 175 -11.33 -15.58 -8.08
N SER A 176 -12.57 -15.53 -7.59
CA SER A 176 -12.95 -16.12 -6.29
C SER A 176 -12.73 -17.64 -6.25
N ARG A 177 -13.03 -18.37 -7.34
CA ARG A 177 -12.72 -19.82 -7.41
C ARG A 177 -11.23 -20.11 -7.31
N ILE A 178 -10.39 -19.31 -7.95
CA ILE A 178 -8.93 -19.47 -7.91
C ILE A 178 -8.40 -19.18 -6.50
N ILE A 179 -8.83 -18.07 -5.88
CA ILE A 179 -8.46 -17.70 -4.51
C ILE A 179 -8.84 -18.80 -3.51
N LEU A 180 -10.06 -19.35 -3.62
CA LEU A 180 -10.51 -20.45 -2.78
C LEU A 180 -9.71 -21.73 -3.00
N ALA A 181 -9.37 -22.06 -4.26
CA ALA A 181 -8.55 -23.22 -4.56
C ALA A 181 -7.15 -23.12 -3.93
N ALA A 182 -6.56 -21.92 -3.95
CA ALA A 182 -5.29 -21.64 -3.27
C ALA A 182 -5.40 -21.68 -1.73
N GLY A 183 -6.57 -21.33 -1.17
CA GLY A 183 -6.80 -21.20 0.28
C GLY A 183 -7.28 -22.46 1.03
N LYS A 184 -7.47 -23.61 0.37
CA LYS A 184 -8.01 -24.86 0.97
C LYS A 184 -7.24 -25.43 2.18
N GLY A 185 -6.17 -24.79 2.64
CA GLY A 185 -5.40 -25.15 3.84
C GLY A 185 -5.53 -24.25 5.07
N GLN A 186 -6.10 -23.04 4.99
CA GLN A 186 -6.20 -22.11 6.14
C GLN A 186 -7.43 -21.19 6.02
N GLY A 187 -8.40 -21.29 6.93
CA GLY A 187 -9.66 -20.56 6.84
C GLY A 187 -9.97 -19.65 8.03
N PRO A 188 -10.27 -18.35 7.82
CA PRO A 188 -10.93 -17.50 8.83
C PRO A 188 -12.45 -17.44 8.59
N SER A 189 -13.26 -17.61 9.66
CA SER A 189 -14.72 -17.44 9.61
C SER A 189 -15.15 -16.04 10.06
N LEU A 190 -15.99 -15.34 9.27
CA LEU A 190 -16.56 -14.04 9.65
C LEU A 190 -18.05 -13.95 9.29
N THR A 191 -18.83 -13.28 10.15
CA THR A 191 -20.28 -13.07 10.00
C THR A 191 -20.59 -11.81 9.16
N LEU A 192 -21.75 -11.76 8.50
CA LEU A 192 -22.16 -10.65 7.61
C LEU A 192 -22.09 -9.25 8.25
N LYS A 193 -22.48 -9.13 9.53
CA LYS A 193 -22.42 -7.86 10.28
C LYS A 193 -20.98 -7.40 10.51
N ASN A 194 -20.06 -8.34 10.76
CA ASN A 194 -18.63 -8.05 10.93
C ASN A 194 -17.96 -7.74 9.57
N GLY A 195 -18.39 -8.41 8.50
CA GLY A 195 -17.89 -8.16 7.14
C GLY A 195 -18.18 -6.73 6.65
N LEU A 196 -19.40 -6.24 6.85
CA LEU A 196 -19.74 -4.83 6.53
C LEU A 196 -18.89 -3.83 7.32
N LYS A 197 -18.64 -4.11 8.60
CA LYS A 197 -17.78 -3.28 9.45
C LYS A 197 -16.31 -3.31 9.00
N ILE A 198 -15.78 -4.49 8.66
CA ILE A 198 -14.41 -4.62 8.11
C ILE A 198 -14.27 -3.82 6.81
N VAL A 199 -15.26 -3.88 5.93
CA VAL A 199 -15.26 -3.13 4.67
C VAL A 199 -15.50 -1.62 4.89
N GLN A 200 -16.22 -1.22 5.94
CA GLN A 200 -16.35 0.18 6.38
C GLN A 200 -15.05 0.74 6.96
N ASP A 201 -14.46 0.01 7.90
CA ASP A 201 -13.20 0.36 8.56
C ASP A 201 -12.04 0.36 7.56
N TRP A 202 -12.13 -0.47 6.50
CA TRP A 202 -11.21 -0.43 5.38
C TRP A 202 -11.20 0.89 4.61
N GLY A 203 -12.34 1.54 4.37
CA GLY A 203 -12.36 2.86 3.71
C GLY A 203 -11.49 3.92 4.42
N ASN A 204 -11.27 3.71 5.72
CA ASN A 204 -10.50 4.55 6.64
C ASN A 204 -9.12 3.99 7.03
N SER A 205 -8.79 2.74 6.68
CA SER A 205 -7.53 2.07 7.06
C SER A 205 -6.68 1.86 5.80
N SER A 206 -5.58 2.61 5.69
CA SER A 206 -4.62 2.56 4.59
C SER A 206 -4.25 1.12 4.22
N TRP A 207 -4.62 0.69 3.01
CA TRP A 207 -4.45 -0.70 2.55
C TRP A 207 -3.78 -0.71 1.17
N LEU A 208 -2.47 -0.89 0.94
CA LEU A 208 -1.27 -1.22 1.77
C LEU A 208 0.06 -0.75 1.01
N PRO A 209 1.29 -1.33 1.13
CA PRO A 209 2.49 -0.60 1.49
C PRO A 209 3.67 -0.77 0.50
N VAL A 210 3.83 0.17 -0.43
CA VAL A 210 5.16 0.74 -0.78
C VAL A 210 5.61 1.70 0.36
N GLN A 211 4.94 1.61 1.50
CA GLN A 211 4.74 2.62 2.55
C GLN A 211 5.83 2.71 3.60
N LYS A 212 7.03 2.15 3.38
CA LYS A 212 8.18 2.74 4.08
C LYS A 212 8.70 3.96 3.32
N GLY A 213 8.98 3.81 2.03
CA GLY A 213 9.26 4.93 1.13
C GLY A 213 8.07 5.87 0.89
N VAL A 214 6.86 5.32 0.80
CA VAL A 214 5.63 6.11 0.62
C VAL A 214 5.17 6.77 1.93
N ALA A 215 5.44 6.22 3.13
CA ALA A 215 5.16 6.95 4.37
C ALA A 215 6.06 8.18 4.55
N GLU A 216 7.34 8.09 4.16
CA GLU A 216 8.28 9.24 4.15
C GLU A 216 7.84 10.34 3.16
N TRP A 217 7.33 9.97 1.99
CA TRP A 217 6.73 10.91 1.03
C TRP A 217 5.39 11.52 1.52
N MET A 218 4.53 10.72 2.15
CA MET A 218 3.25 11.16 2.74
C MET A 218 3.43 12.09 3.95
N GLY A 219 4.50 11.91 4.74
CA GLY A 219 4.87 12.80 5.84
C GLY A 219 5.19 14.24 5.39
N ASN A 220 5.51 14.42 4.10
CA ASN A 220 5.90 15.69 3.51
C ASN A 220 4.84 16.30 2.55
N THR A 221 3.69 15.64 2.34
CA THR A 221 2.68 16.06 1.35
C THR A 221 1.37 16.50 2.01
N LYS A 222 0.91 17.74 1.71
CA LYS A 222 -0.37 18.30 2.19
C LYS A 222 -1.54 17.91 1.30
N VAL A 223 -2.67 17.54 1.90
CA VAL A 223 -3.92 17.15 1.19
C VAL A 223 -4.91 18.30 1.01
N TRP A 224 -4.68 19.46 1.65
CA TRP A 224 -5.46 20.69 1.47
C TRP A 224 -4.57 21.93 1.75
N ARG A 225 -4.77 23.03 1.00
CA ARG A 225 -3.91 24.25 1.03
C ARG A 225 -2.40 23.97 0.82
N PRO A 226 -2.01 23.41 -0.34
CA PRO A 226 -0.59 23.20 -0.67
C PRO A 226 0.16 24.55 -0.68
N GLY A 227 1.35 24.59 -0.07
CA GLY A 227 2.18 25.81 0.01
C GLY A 227 1.82 26.82 1.12
N GLN A 228 0.76 26.61 1.90
CA GLN A 228 0.40 27.52 3.01
C GLN A 228 0.69 26.92 4.38
N ALA A 229 1.53 27.59 5.18
CA ALA A 229 1.71 27.28 6.61
C ALA A 229 0.78 28.17 7.47
N LEU A 230 0.30 27.64 8.59
CA LEU A 230 -0.51 28.40 9.56
C LEU A 230 0.33 29.19 10.56
N ILE A 231 1.62 28.85 10.64
CA ILE A 231 2.61 29.55 11.45
C ILE A 231 3.47 30.34 10.46
N SER A 232 3.54 31.66 10.65
CA SER A 232 4.38 32.53 9.81
C SER A 232 5.86 32.42 10.19
N MET A 233 6.76 32.87 9.30
CA MET A 233 8.19 32.92 9.63
C MET A 233 8.46 33.87 10.81
N ASP A 234 7.76 34.99 10.91
CA ASP A 234 7.90 35.91 12.06
C ASP A 234 7.52 35.25 13.40
N GLN A 235 6.49 34.39 13.40
CA GLN A 235 6.12 33.60 14.59
C GLN A 235 7.20 32.57 14.93
N ILE A 236 7.81 31.93 13.92
CA ILE A 236 8.92 30.98 14.12
C ILE A 236 10.14 31.70 14.68
N ASP A 237 10.51 32.86 14.13
CA ASP A 237 11.67 33.61 14.58
C ASP A 237 11.45 34.16 15.99
N THR A 238 10.24 34.61 16.31
CA THR A 238 9.86 34.98 17.67
C THR A 238 9.99 33.78 18.62
N LEU A 239 9.43 32.62 18.25
CA LEU A 239 9.49 31.41 19.08
C LEU A 239 10.94 30.96 19.32
N ARG A 240 11.81 31.01 18.30
CA ARG A 240 13.23 30.64 18.41
C ARG A 240 13.99 31.41 19.48
N THR A 241 13.64 32.67 19.71
CA THR A 241 14.29 33.48 20.77
C THR A 241 13.90 33.06 22.18
N GLN A 242 12.85 32.25 22.33
CA GLN A 242 12.28 31.86 23.62
C GLN A 242 12.54 30.39 23.97
N LEU A 243 13.04 29.57 23.03
CA LEU A 243 13.25 28.14 23.24
C LEU A 243 14.56 27.83 23.96
N GLU A 244 14.48 26.95 24.94
CA GLU A 244 15.63 26.44 25.71
C GLU A 244 15.83 24.94 25.50
N PRO A 245 17.08 24.44 25.47
CA PRO A 245 17.34 23.01 25.39
C PRO A 245 16.60 22.25 26.48
N GLY A 246 15.79 21.27 26.10
CA GLY A 246 14.93 20.51 27.02
C GLY A 246 13.43 20.80 26.85
N ASP A 247 13.07 21.89 26.16
CA ASP A 247 11.66 22.20 25.90
C ASP A 247 10.97 21.12 25.07
N ILE A 248 9.73 20.80 25.43
CA ILE A 248 8.87 19.88 24.68
C ILE A 248 7.91 20.69 23.83
N LEU A 249 8.09 20.59 22.52
CA LEU A 249 7.21 21.17 21.53
C LEU A 249 6.09 20.19 21.21
N LEU A 250 4.84 20.63 21.33
CA LEU A 250 3.70 19.87 20.86
C LEU A 250 3.37 20.29 19.42
N GLU A 251 3.39 19.31 18.52
CA GLU A 251 3.23 19.55 17.10
C GLU A 251 1.81 19.18 16.64
N ARG A 252 1.24 20.09 15.86
CA ARG A 252 0.00 19.87 15.12
C ARG A 252 0.25 20.22 13.66
N ARG A 253 0.15 19.22 12.79
CA ARG A 253 0.35 19.35 11.35
C ARG A 253 -0.98 19.33 10.61
N GLU A 254 -1.60 20.50 10.46
CA GLU A 254 -2.88 20.59 9.75
C GLU A 254 -2.77 20.12 8.29
N TRP A 255 -3.72 19.28 7.89
CA TRP A 255 -3.90 18.81 6.51
C TRP A 255 -2.72 18.02 5.93
N TYR A 256 -1.93 17.40 6.79
CA TYR A 256 -0.96 16.38 6.40
C TYR A 256 -1.60 14.99 6.42
N MET A 257 -1.25 14.18 5.43
CA MET A 257 -1.87 12.88 5.21
C MET A 257 -1.63 11.88 6.35
N THR A 258 -0.62 12.13 7.21
CA THR A 258 -0.27 11.32 8.39
C THR A 258 -1.16 11.54 9.61
N ASN A 259 -2.02 12.56 9.63
CA ASN A 259 -2.87 12.88 10.79
C ASN A 259 -4.30 12.33 10.69
N VAL A 260 -4.62 11.59 9.63
CA VAL A 260 -5.92 10.94 9.47
C VAL A 260 -5.95 9.69 10.36
N GLY A 261 -6.65 9.76 11.49
CA GLY A 261 -6.91 8.60 12.35
C GLY A 261 -6.15 8.54 13.68
N ILE A 262 -5.34 9.55 14.02
CA ILE A 262 -4.72 9.67 15.37
C ILE A 262 -5.64 10.53 16.25
N PRO A 263 -6.30 9.97 17.28
CA PRO A 263 -7.18 10.74 18.16
C PRO A 263 -6.36 11.64 19.09
N GLY A 264 -6.70 12.93 19.14
CA GLY A 264 -6.04 13.92 19.99
C GLY A 264 -5.80 15.24 19.26
N PHE A 265 -5.70 16.35 20.00
CA PHE A 265 -5.47 17.68 19.42
C PHE A 265 -4.00 17.87 18.97
N TRP A 266 -3.05 17.26 19.70
CA TRP A 266 -1.63 17.24 19.41
C TRP A 266 -1.24 15.86 18.89
N THR A 267 -0.65 15.77 17.70
CA THR A 267 -0.39 14.47 17.06
C THR A 267 1.05 14.00 17.21
N HIS A 268 1.97 14.91 17.51
CA HIS A 268 3.39 14.63 17.76
C HIS A 268 3.94 15.52 18.87
N ALA A 269 5.08 15.11 19.43
CA ALA A 269 5.89 15.95 20.30
C ALA A 269 7.36 15.87 19.87
N ALA A 270 8.07 16.98 19.98
CA ALA A 270 9.50 17.07 19.70
C ALA A 270 10.22 17.66 20.90
N LEU A 271 11.42 17.13 21.18
CA LEU A 271 12.32 17.70 22.17
C LEU A 271 13.22 18.71 21.48
N TYR A 272 13.19 19.96 21.92
CA TYR A 272 14.12 20.97 21.44
C TYR A 272 15.48 20.76 22.07
N ILE A 273 16.47 20.49 21.23
CA ILE A 273 17.85 20.23 21.67
C ILE A 273 18.74 21.47 21.59
N GLY A 274 18.26 22.63 21.10
CA GLY A 274 19.06 23.85 20.97
C GLY A 274 20.12 23.88 19.86
N SER A 275 20.87 24.97 19.80
CA SER A 275 22.14 25.07 19.07
C SER A 275 23.28 24.41 19.86
N ARG A 276 24.47 24.31 19.24
CA ARG A 276 25.66 23.83 19.96
C ARG A 276 25.97 24.71 21.17
N GLU A 277 25.93 26.02 20.98
CA GLU A 277 26.23 27.02 22.01
C GLU A 277 25.20 26.96 23.16
N GLN A 278 23.91 26.78 22.83
CA GLN A 278 22.87 26.60 23.85
C GLN A 278 23.06 25.30 24.64
N ARG A 279 23.41 24.19 23.98
CA ARG A 279 23.72 22.92 24.69
C ARG A 279 24.98 23.01 25.55
N ASP A 280 26.01 23.71 25.07
CA ASP A 280 27.23 23.95 25.83
C ASP A 280 26.96 24.83 27.06
N ALA A 281 26.03 25.79 26.95
CA ALA A 281 25.56 26.55 28.10
C ALA A 281 24.71 25.69 29.05
N PHE A 282 23.77 24.89 28.52
CA PHE A 282 22.91 24.01 29.29
C PHE A 282 23.70 22.95 30.08
N SER A 283 24.71 22.32 29.46
CA SER A 283 25.58 21.34 30.11
C SER A 283 26.46 21.92 31.23
N ARG A 284 26.61 23.24 31.29
CA ARG A 284 27.34 23.96 32.35
C ARG A 284 26.43 24.44 33.49
N GLN A 285 25.12 24.26 33.38
CA GLN A 285 24.21 24.46 34.51
C GLN A 285 24.58 23.47 35.61
N SER A 286 24.61 23.94 36.87
CA SER A 286 25.24 23.21 37.97
C SER A 286 24.62 21.84 38.22
N ASP A 287 23.30 21.75 38.13
CA ASP A 287 22.53 20.52 38.28
C ASP A 287 22.81 19.49 37.17
N VAL A 288 22.86 19.94 35.91
CA VAL A 288 23.19 19.09 34.75
C VAL A 288 24.65 18.65 34.79
N ALA A 289 25.57 19.57 35.09
CA ALA A 289 27.00 19.27 35.21
C ALA A 289 27.29 18.27 36.33
N ASP A 290 26.61 18.41 37.48
CA ASP A 290 26.73 17.48 38.61
C ASP A 290 26.13 16.12 38.29
N TRP A 291 25.04 16.08 37.52
CA TRP A 291 24.50 14.82 37.02
C TRP A 291 25.45 14.13 36.04
N LEU A 292 26.01 14.87 35.06
CA LEU A 292 26.96 14.33 34.08
C LEU A 292 28.22 13.76 34.75
N ARG A 293 28.81 14.49 35.71
CA ARG A 293 29.98 14.01 36.47
C ARG A 293 29.72 12.70 37.22
N LYS A 294 28.47 12.40 37.58
CA LYS A 294 28.09 11.13 38.23
C LYS A 294 27.98 9.97 37.23
N GLN A 295 27.82 10.25 35.93
CA GLN A 295 27.65 9.23 34.89
C GLN A 295 28.97 8.81 34.20
N GLY A 296 30.05 9.58 34.37
CA GLY A 296 31.37 9.32 33.77
C GLY A 296 31.66 10.21 32.58
#